data_AF-A0A0Q9YVP4-F1
#
_entry.id   AF-A0A0Q9YVP4-F1
#
_cell.length_a   1.000
_cell.length_b   1.000
_cell.length_c   1.000
_cell.angle_alpha   90.00
_cell.angle_beta   90.00
_cell.angle_gamma   90.00
#
_symmetry.space_group_name_H-M   'P 1'
#
loop_
_entity.id
_entity.type
_entity.pdbx_description
1 polymer ?
#
loop_
_entity_poly.entity_id
_entity_poly.type
_entity_poly.pdbx_seq_one_letter_code
_entity_poly.pdbx_strand_id
1 'polypeptide(L)'
;MLHSPTRTRRAIDFHRDDRGLPGYIYQTVDGKLWNWVRTEVDFANESETLWVSMGSSAARENLLLDTNSPRIIQLREQVINETVGKPVKEVLTIVNNIVDELTAIAGKSRHAREHELDDELSLFLLTKPIPRDITIDELIEKKLLVCRHKALLSAYLIGDLIKMGILPKGKAIHYRCDLNSGSARSPRIHTWSLYLQSGHSWICDPRWQLVLDLNNGSELKTAAYQYGFSTIEKMLETLLQNKKKPATDIPFVPKAEPAPVKLDPMFFKRQVFTPGIFSPIAQVPAPSIPQAAPIDPMCLMMQKYSAMQQSSPYASPYHSPLPAVKPVARPPVLPMEAMAARDGINAYLRAIGAVPSVQGPQSPMPEFLKPRRP
;
A
#
# COMPACT_ATOMS: atom_id res chain seq x y z
N MET A 1 20.97 -6.14 13.47
CA MET A 1 19.89 -5.21 13.08
C MET A 1 19.13 -5.86 11.94
N LEU A 2 17.80 -6.00 12.04
CA LEU A 2 16.98 -6.55 10.96
C LEU A 2 17.12 -5.66 9.72
N HIS A 3 17.31 -6.24 8.54
CA HIS A 3 17.24 -5.49 7.29
C HIS A 3 15.77 -5.21 6.98
N SER A 4 15.21 -4.22 7.66
CA SER A 4 14.01 -3.54 7.22
C SER A 4 14.15 -3.26 5.71
N PRO A 5 13.12 -3.52 4.88
CA PRO A 5 13.18 -3.20 3.46
C PRO A 5 13.75 -1.79 3.25
N THR A 6 14.58 -1.62 2.22
CA THR A 6 15.35 -0.39 1.99
C THR A 6 14.49 0.88 2.12
N ARG A 7 13.22 0.80 1.72
CA ARG A 7 12.26 1.90 1.87
C ARG A 7 11.71 2.13 3.27
N THR A 8 11.33 1.08 3.99
CA THR A 8 10.94 1.22 5.40
C THR A 8 12.11 1.84 6.16
N ARG A 9 13.35 1.45 5.82
CA ARG A 9 14.56 2.08 6.35
C ARG A 9 14.70 3.54 5.93
N ARG A 10 14.55 3.87 4.64
CA ARG A 10 14.58 5.27 4.16
C ARG A 10 13.51 6.16 4.80
N ALA A 11 12.30 5.63 5.01
CA ALA A 11 11.24 6.34 5.71
C ALA A 11 11.60 6.54 7.18
N ILE A 12 12.12 5.51 7.86
CA ILE A 12 12.66 5.63 9.22
C ILE A 12 13.76 6.69 9.25
N ASP A 13 14.76 6.61 8.37
CA ASP A 13 15.88 7.55 8.34
C ASP A 13 15.39 8.99 8.10
N PHE A 14 14.47 9.20 7.15
CA PHE A 14 13.88 10.52 6.87
C PHE A 14 13.08 11.09 8.05
N HIS A 15 12.31 10.26 8.77
CA HIS A 15 11.41 10.75 9.84
C HIS A 15 12.02 10.68 11.25
N ARG A 16 13.09 9.90 11.46
CA ARG A 16 13.84 9.86 12.71
C ARG A 16 14.44 11.23 13.04
N ASP A 17 14.82 11.97 12.01
CA ASP A 17 15.51 13.24 12.15
C ASP A 17 14.53 14.42 12.43
N ASP A 18 13.22 14.23 12.25
CA ASP A 18 12.25 15.34 12.31
C ASP A 18 11.17 15.17 13.40
N ARG A 19 10.66 13.95 13.67
CA ARG A 19 9.44 13.75 14.50
C ARG A 19 9.34 12.41 15.25
N GLY A 20 10.42 11.66 15.38
CA GLY A 20 10.42 10.35 16.04
C GLY A 20 10.26 10.45 17.55
N LEU A 21 9.03 10.42 18.07
CA LEU A 21 8.82 10.07 19.47
C LEU A 21 9.35 8.63 19.70
N PRO A 22 9.90 8.32 20.89
CA PRO A 22 10.21 6.95 21.25
C PRO A 22 8.99 6.05 21.02
N GLY A 23 9.17 4.90 20.36
CA GLY A 23 8.10 3.90 20.23
C GLY A 23 7.30 3.87 18.93
N TYR A 24 7.83 4.36 17.80
CA TYR A 24 7.17 4.26 16.48
C TYR A 24 5.78 4.95 16.40
N ILE A 25 5.66 6.08 17.10
CA ILE A 25 4.46 6.93 17.12
C ILE A 25 4.71 8.18 16.29
N TYR A 26 3.76 8.53 15.43
CA TYR A 26 3.69 9.79 14.71
C TYR A 26 2.69 10.73 15.37
N GLN A 27 3.04 12.01 15.48
CA GLN A 27 2.10 13.04 15.89
C GLN A 27 1.78 13.94 14.70
N THR A 28 0.52 14.01 14.29
CA THR A 28 0.02 14.94 13.28
C THR A 28 -0.01 16.37 13.82
N VAL A 29 -0.16 17.36 12.93
CA VAL A 29 -0.16 18.80 13.31
C VAL A 29 -1.26 19.16 14.31
N ASP A 30 -2.39 18.46 14.26
CA ASP A 30 -3.51 18.58 15.21
C ASP A 30 -3.27 17.88 16.56
N GLY A 31 -2.10 17.27 16.75
CA GLY A 31 -1.69 16.60 17.98
C GLY A 31 -2.13 15.14 18.11
N LYS A 32 -2.87 14.58 17.14
CA LYS A 32 -3.33 13.18 17.16
C LYS A 32 -2.14 12.22 16.98
N LEU A 33 -2.16 11.11 17.72
CA LEU A 33 -1.10 10.10 17.72
C LEU A 33 -1.46 8.90 16.84
N TRP A 34 -0.52 8.48 16.00
CA TRP A 34 -0.70 7.41 15.01
C TRP A 34 0.44 6.39 15.08
N ASN A 35 0.11 5.11 14.96
CA ASN A 35 1.08 4.02 14.99
C ASN A 35 1.71 3.83 13.62
N TRP A 36 3.03 3.75 13.53
CA TRP A 36 3.70 3.53 12.25
C TRP A 36 3.45 2.13 11.71
N VAL A 37 3.02 2.07 10.45
CA VAL A 37 2.94 0.82 9.69
C VAL A 37 4.35 0.45 9.23
N ARG A 38 4.91 -0.58 9.88
CA ARG A 38 6.18 -1.21 9.53
C ARG A 38 5.94 -2.57 8.86
N THR A 39 7.00 -3.16 8.31
CA THR A 39 6.90 -4.48 7.65
C THR A 39 6.65 -5.61 8.66
N GLU A 40 6.96 -5.39 9.93
CA GLU A 40 6.74 -6.33 11.03
C GLU A 40 5.33 -6.25 11.62
N VAL A 41 4.56 -5.21 11.29
CA VAL A 41 3.18 -5.04 11.78
C VAL A 41 2.31 -6.16 11.19
N ASP A 42 1.66 -6.89 12.08
CA ASP A 42 0.72 -7.94 11.75
C ASP A 42 -0.69 -7.47 12.11
N PHE A 43 -1.42 -6.97 11.12
CA PHE A 43 -2.76 -6.42 11.34
C PHE A 43 -3.74 -7.41 11.98
N ALA A 44 -3.47 -8.71 11.95
CA ALA A 44 -4.29 -9.72 12.64
C ALA A 44 -4.07 -9.74 14.17
N ASN A 45 -2.92 -9.25 14.66
CA ASN A 45 -2.54 -9.27 16.07
C ASN A 45 -2.52 -7.88 16.73
N GLU A 46 -2.63 -6.81 15.94
CA GLU A 46 -2.70 -5.45 16.47
C GLU A 46 -4.13 -5.03 16.82
N SER A 47 -4.28 -4.15 17.81
CA SER A 47 -5.59 -3.64 18.30
C SER A 47 -5.80 -2.15 18.02
N GLU A 48 -4.77 -1.48 17.55
CA GLU A 48 -4.70 -0.06 17.30
C GLU A 48 -5.57 0.30 16.11
N THR A 49 -6.22 1.45 16.19
CA THR A 49 -7.16 1.93 15.17
C THR A 49 -6.60 3.07 14.32
N LEU A 50 -5.48 3.66 14.75
CA LEU A 50 -4.84 4.80 14.10
C LEU A 50 -3.49 4.37 13.57
N TRP A 51 -3.40 4.23 12.25
CA TRP A 51 -2.20 3.80 11.54
C TRP A 51 -1.68 4.88 10.60
N VAL A 52 -0.37 5.04 10.53
CA VAL A 52 0.27 5.88 9.54
C VAL A 52 1.32 5.12 8.74
N SER A 53 1.19 5.17 7.42
CA SER A 53 2.23 4.73 6.50
C SER A 53 3.08 5.93 6.08
N MET A 54 4.26 6.04 6.66
CA MET A 54 5.17 7.17 6.42
C MET A 54 5.70 7.20 4.98
N GLY A 55 5.67 8.40 4.38
CA GLY A 55 6.31 8.68 3.10
C GLY A 55 7.83 8.68 3.23
N SER A 56 8.54 8.28 2.17
CA SER A 56 10.01 8.22 2.17
C SER A 56 10.71 9.53 1.74
N SER A 57 9.96 10.63 1.59
CA SER A 57 10.45 11.97 1.22
C SER A 57 9.37 13.02 1.45
N ALA A 58 9.73 14.31 1.47
CA ALA A 58 8.79 15.43 1.56
C ALA A 58 7.81 15.52 0.36
N ALA A 59 8.16 14.89 -0.76
CA ALA A 59 7.28 14.80 -1.93
C ALA A 59 6.20 13.70 -1.79
N ARG A 60 6.23 12.90 -0.73
CA ARG A 60 5.26 11.82 -0.46
C ARG A 60 4.38 12.20 0.70
N GLU A 61 3.17 11.66 0.69
CA GLU A 61 2.23 11.77 1.80
C GLU A 61 2.61 10.87 2.98
N ASN A 62 2.23 11.32 4.18
CA ASN A 62 2.04 10.46 5.33
C ASN A 62 0.60 9.98 5.28
N LEU A 63 0.44 8.69 5.01
CA LEU A 63 -0.86 8.10 4.73
C LEU A 63 -1.53 7.66 6.02
N LEU A 64 -2.62 8.33 6.40
CA LEU A 64 -3.34 8.12 7.66
C LEU A 64 -4.54 7.19 7.45
N LEU A 65 -4.59 6.07 8.17
CA LEU A 65 -5.69 5.11 8.18
C LEU A 65 -6.34 5.08 9.57
N ASP A 66 -7.55 5.62 9.67
CA ASP A 66 -8.40 5.50 10.86
C ASP A 66 -9.39 4.36 10.64
N THR A 67 -9.19 3.24 11.32
CA THR A 67 -10.03 2.04 11.15
C THR A 67 -11.44 2.23 11.69
N ASN A 68 -11.66 3.29 12.48
CA ASN A 68 -12.96 3.66 13.02
C ASN A 68 -13.66 4.74 12.18
N SER A 69 -13.10 5.15 11.03
CA SER A 69 -13.80 6.07 10.16
C SER A 69 -15.10 5.42 9.64
N PRO A 70 -16.21 6.18 9.47
CA PRO A 70 -17.46 5.61 9.00
C PRO A 70 -17.33 4.88 7.66
N ARG A 71 -16.49 5.39 6.75
CA ARG A 71 -16.26 4.80 5.43
C ARG A 71 -15.45 3.51 5.52
N ILE A 72 -14.45 3.43 6.40
CA ILE A 72 -13.68 2.21 6.62
C ILE A 72 -14.54 1.13 7.32
N ILE A 73 -15.42 1.52 8.23
CA ILE A 73 -16.40 0.60 8.84
C ILE A 73 -17.33 0.02 7.78
N GLN A 74 -17.92 0.87 6.91
CA GLN A 74 -18.77 0.41 5.81
C GLN A 74 -18.04 -0.54 4.85
N LEU A 75 -16.81 -0.20 4.48
CA LEU A 75 -15.97 -1.05 3.63
C LEU A 75 -15.72 -2.42 4.27
N ARG A 76 -15.42 -2.44 5.58
CA ARG A 76 -15.23 -3.67 6.33
C ARG A 76 -16.50 -4.53 6.37
N GLU A 77 -17.65 -3.92 6.65
CA GLU A 77 -18.94 -4.61 6.68
C GLU A 77 -19.29 -5.23 5.32
N GLN A 78 -19.05 -4.51 4.21
CA GLN A 78 -19.21 -5.04 2.87
C GLN A 78 -18.34 -6.29 2.66
N VAL A 79 -17.04 -6.20 2.97
CA VAL A 79 -16.10 -7.31 2.82
C VAL A 79 -16.54 -8.51 3.66
N ILE A 80 -16.95 -8.31 4.92
CA ILE A 80 -17.44 -9.39 5.78
C ILE A 80 -18.64 -10.09 5.12
N ASN A 81 -19.65 -9.32 4.73
CA ASN A 81 -20.89 -9.85 4.14
C ASN A 81 -20.62 -10.66 2.87
N GLU A 82 -19.64 -10.25 2.06
CA GLU A 82 -19.31 -10.93 0.82
C GLU A 82 -18.39 -12.15 1.01
N THR A 83 -17.75 -12.32 2.17
CA THR A 83 -16.69 -13.34 2.39
C THR A 83 -17.09 -14.51 3.29
N VAL A 84 -18.16 -14.39 4.09
CA VAL A 84 -18.58 -15.47 5.01
C VAL A 84 -18.82 -16.79 4.28
N GLY A 85 -18.20 -17.86 4.79
CA GLY A 85 -18.36 -19.22 4.28
C GLY A 85 -17.57 -19.55 3.00
N LYS A 86 -16.78 -18.60 2.49
CA LYS A 86 -16.03 -18.77 1.24
C LYS A 86 -14.63 -19.36 1.47
N PRO A 87 -14.05 -20.06 0.47
CA PRO A 87 -12.68 -20.56 0.56
C PRO A 87 -11.67 -19.41 0.56
N VAL A 88 -10.51 -19.62 1.19
CA VAL A 88 -9.45 -18.61 1.39
C VAL A 88 -9.13 -17.82 0.11
N LYS A 89 -8.87 -18.51 -1.01
CA LYS A 89 -8.52 -17.83 -2.27
C LYS A 89 -9.63 -16.92 -2.78
N GLU A 90 -10.89 -17.33 -2.63
CA GLU A 90 -12.05 -16.52 -3.03
C GLU A 90 -12.21 -15.32 -2.09
N VAL A 91 -12.07 -15.51 -0.77
CA VAL A 91 -12.08 -14.41 0.22
C VAL A 91 -11.05 -13.35 -0.13
N LEU A 92 -9.80 -13.76 -0.38
CA LEU A 92 -8.73 -12.83 -0.77
C LEU A 92 -9.02 -12.15 -2.11
N THR A 93 -9.62 -12.86 -3.07
CA THR A 93 -10.01 -12.29 -4.36
C THR A 93 -11.09 -11.22 -4.20
N ILE A 94 -12.05 -11.43 -3.30
CA ILE A 94 -13.10 -10.45 -2.99
C ILE A 94 -12.51 -9.20 -2.35
N VAL A 95 -11.66 -9.35 -1.31
CA VAL A 95 -10.95 -8.22 -0.70
C VAL A 95 -10.17 -7.44 -1.77
N ASN A 96 -9.45 -8.17 -2.63
CA ASN A 96 -8.65 -7.60 -3.70
C ASN A 96 -9.49 -6.75 -4.66
N ASN A 97 -10.63 -7.27 -5.09
CA ASN A 97 -11.52 -6.61 -6.05
C ASN A 97 -12.22 -5.40 -5.43
N ILE A 98 -12.78 -5.54 -4.23
CA ILE A 98 -13.44 -4.44 -3.52
C ILE A 98 -12.48 -3.26 -3.34
N VAL A 99 -11.23 -3.51 -2.92
CA VAL A 99 -10.23 -2.45 -2.75
C VAL A 99 -9.83 -1.81 -4.09
N ASP A 100 -9.75 -2.59 -5.17
CA ASP A 100 -9.46 -2.06 -6.50
C ASP A 100 -10.58 -1.15 -7.03
N GLU A 101 -11.84 -1.56 -6.81
CA GLU A 101 -13.05 -0.85 -7.22
C GLU A 101 -13.23 0.53 -6.56
N LEU A 102 -12.57 0.78 -5.41
CA LEU A 102 -12.54 2.11 -4.77
C LEU A 102 -12.01 3.22 -5.68
N THR A 103 -11.32 2.86 -6.78
CA THR A 103 -10.82 3.82 -7.78
C THR A 103 -11.60 3.83 -9.09
N ALA A 104 -12.62 2.99 -9.24
CA ALA A 104 -13.36 2.83 -10.49
C ALA A 104 -14.14 4.12 -10.86
N ILE A 105 -14.09 4.48 -12.14
CA ILE A 105 -14.83 5.62 -12.71
C ILE A 105 -15.75 5.10 -13.81
N ALA A 106 -17.02 5.49 -13.78
CA ALA A 106 -18.01 5.08 -14.78
C ALA A 106 -17.52 5.45 -16.20
N GLY A 107 -17.62 4.50 -17.14
CA GLY A 107 -17.18 4.69 -18.52
C GLY A 107 -15.67 4.62 -18.75
N LYS A 108 -14.84 4.49 -17.70
CA LYS A 108 -13.39 4.35 -17.83
C LYS A 108 -12.98 2.90 -17.59
N SER A 109 -12.13 2.35 -18.48
CA SER A 109 -11.58 1.01 -18.28
C SER A 109 -10.63 1.02 -17.08
N ARG A 110 -10.55 -0.12 -16.38
CA ARG A 110 -9.62 -0.30 -15.27
C ARG A 110 -8.18 0.04 -15.65
N HIS A 111 -7.72 -0.49 -16.78
CA HIS A 111 -6.34 -0.27 -17.23
C HIS A 111 -6.04 1.21 -17.47
N ALA A 112 -6.97 1.95 -18.10
CA ALA A 112 -6.85 3.39 -18.29
C ALA A 112 -6.80 4.12 -16.94
N ARG A 113 -7.69 3.75 -16.00
CA ARG A 113 -7.69 4.33 -14.66
C ARG A 113 -6.35 4.13 -13.95
N GLU A 114 -5.84 2.90 -13.95
CA GLU A 114 -4.59 2.56 -13.27
C GLU A 114 -3.36 3.29 -13.83
N HIS A 115 -3.39 3.69 -15.10
CA HIS A 115 -2.32 4.46 -15.72
C HIS A 115 -2.32 5.93 -15.27
N GLU A 116 -3.48 6.51 -14.99
CA GLU A 116 -3.63 7.93 -14.63
C GLU A 116 -3.39 8.21 -13.14
N LEU A 117 -3.61 7.20 -12.27
CA LEU A 117 -3.64 7.37 -10.82
C LEU A 117 -2.39 8.01 -10.23
N ASP A 118 -1.19 7.64 -10.72
CA ASP A 118 0.06 8.16 -10.17
C ASP A 118 0.26 9.65 -10.51
N ASP A 119 -0.15 10.08 -11.71
CA ASP A 119 -0.05 11.47 -12.16
C ASP A 119 -1.09 12.34 -11.44
N GLU A 120 -2.35 11.89 -11.37
CA GLU A 120 -3.41 12.60 -10.65
C GLU A 120 -3.10 12.73 -9.16
N LEU A 121 -2.59 11.66 -8.54
CA LEU A 121 -2.15 11.71 -7.15
C LEU A 121 -1.00 12.71 -7.00
N SER A 122 -0.02 12.70 -7.88
CA SER A 122 1.12 13.63 -7.82
C SER A 122 0.65 15.09 -7.89
N LEU A 123 -0.26 15.42 -8.82
CA LEU A 123 -0.86 16.74 -8.92
C LEU A 123 -1.63 17.12 -7.66
N PHE A 124 -2.42 16.20 -7.11
CA PHE A 124 -3.13 16.42 -5.86
C PHE A 124 -2.18 16.70 -4.69
N LEU A 125 -1.08 15.96 -4.56
CA LEU A 125 -0.08 16.17 -3.51
C LEU A 125 0.62 17.53 -3.60
N LEU A 126 0.74 18.13 -4.78
CA LEU A 126 1.27 19.49 -4.95
C LEU A 126 0.37 20.56 -4.33
N THR A 127 -0.92 20.27 -4.18
CA THR A 127 -1.89 21.20 -3.56
C THR A 127 -1.91 21.12 -2.03
N LYS A 128 -1.24 20.13 -1.45
CA LYS A 128 -1.29 19.86 0.00
C LYS A 128 -0.14 20.54 0.75
N PRO A 129 -0.42 21.11 1.93
CA PRO A 129 0.63 21.68 2.78
C PRO A 129 1.60 20.58 3.25
N ILE A 130 2.78 20.99 3.68
CA ILE A 130 3.78 20.11 4.28
C ILE A 130 3.67 20.26 5.82
N PRO A 131 3.60 19.15 6.60
CA PRO A 131 3.64 17.76 6.17
C PRO A 131 2.35 17.35 5.43
N ARG A 132 2.50 16.47 4.44
CA ARG A 132 1.39 15.98 3.60
C ARG A 132 0.65 14.86 4.32
N ASP A 133 -0.01 15.21 5.41
CA ASP A 133 -0.86 14.29 6.18
C ASP A 133 -2.19 14.13 5.44
N ILE A 134 -2.44 12.92 4.90
CA ILE A 134 -3.61 12.65 4.05
C ILE A 134 -4.29 11.38 4.53
N THR A 135 -5.60 11.46 4.75
CA THR A 135 -6.39 10.32 5.17
C THR A 135 -6.72 9.40 3.99
N ILE A 136 -6.84 8.11 4.27
CA ILE A 136 -7.35 7.13 3.32
C ILE A 136 -8.76 7.51 2.87
N ASP A 137 -9.62 8.02 3.77
CA ASP A 137 -10.95 8.49 3.43
C ASP A 137 -10.93 9.53 2.32
N GLU A 138 -10.06 10.54 2.42
CA GLU A 138 -9.92 11.57 1.39
C GLU A 138 -9.51 10.99 0.04
N LEU A 139 -8.60 10.02 0.04
CA LEU A 139 -8.15 9.36 -1.18
C LEU A 139 -9.22 8.46 -1.81
N ILE A 140 -10.06 7.81 -0.99
CA ILE A 140 -11.24 7.08 -1.49
C ILE A 140 -12.24 8.02 -2.13
N GLU A 141 -12.54 9.16 -1.50
CA GLU A 141 -13.46 10.15 -2.05
C GLU A 141 -13.04 10.63 -3.43
N LYS A 142 -11.74 10.90 -3.57
CA LYS A 142 -11.15 11.41 -4.80
C LYS A 142 -10.81 10.31 -5.80
N LYS A 143 -10.97 9.03 -5.43
CA LYS A 143 -10.60 7.86 -6.24
C LYS A 143 -9.12 7.85 -6.62
N LEU A 144 -8.23 8.25 -5.71
CA LEU A 144 -6.77 8.42 -5.92
C LEU A 144 -5.94 7.36 -5.18
N LEU A 145 -6.43 6.12 -5.06
CA LEU A 145 -5.70 5.05 -4.39
C LEU A 145 -4.70 4.37 -5.34
N VAL A 146 -3.41 4.52 -5.08
CA VAL A 146 -2.34 3.79 -5.77
C VAL A 146 -1.92 2.53 -4.99
N CYS A 147 -0.90 1.80 -5.46
CA CYS A 147 -0.46 0.53 -4.86
C CYS A 147 -0.29 0.61 -3.33
N ARG A 148 0.38 1.64 -2.81
CA ARG A 148 0.66 1.77 -1.37
C ARG A 148 -0.57 2.08 -0.52
N HIS A 149 -1.60 2.66 -1.12
CA HIS A 149 -2.88 2.92 -0.46
C HIS A 149 -3.70 1.63 -0.43
N LYS A 150 -3.84 1.00 -1.61
CA LYS A 150 -4.58 -0.26 -1.79
C LYS A 150 -3.99 -1.40 -0.96
N ALA A 151 -2.67 -1.55 -0.93
CA ALA A 151 -1.98 -2.57 -0.16
C ALA A 151 -2.18 -2.42 1.35
N LEU A 152 -2.16 -1.18 1.87
CA LEU A 152 -2.43 -0.92 3.29
C LEU A 152 -3.86 -1.30 3.66
N LEU A 153 -4.84 -0.86 2.86
CA LEU A 153 -6.25 -1.21 3.06
C LEU A 153 -6.49 -2.71 3.03
N SER A 154 -5.93 -3.40 2.02
CA SER A 154 -6.05 -4.84 1.89
C SER A 154 -5.44 -5.58 3.09
N ALA A 155 -4.25 -5.18 3.55
CA ALA A 155 -3.62 -5.78 4.73
C ALA A 155 -4.47 -5.61 5.99
N TYR A 156 -5.05 -4.42 6.20
CA TYR A 156 -5.98 -4.17 7.30
C TYR A 156 -7.23 -5.07 7.22
N LEU A 157 -7.90 -5.09 6.06
CA LEU A 157 -9.13 -5.88 5.87
C LEU A 157 -8.88 -7.38 6.07
N ILE A 158 -7.78 -7.91 5.52
CA ILE A 158 -7.37 -9.30 5.75
C ILE A 158 -7.12 -9.55 7.24
N GLY A 159 -6.45 -8.62 7.94
CA GLY A 159 -6.21 -8.71 9.38
C GLY A 159 -7.50 -8.83 10.19
N ASP A 160 -8.50 -7.99 9.88
CA ASP A 160 -9.80 -8.05 10.54
C ASP A 160 -10.56 -9.36 10.24
N LEU A 161 -10.50 -9.86 9.00
CA LEU A 161 -11.09 -11.17 8.66
C LEU A 161 -10.45 -12.34 9.42
N ILE A 162 -9.14 -12.27 9.70
CA ILE A 162 -8.44 -13.25 10.55
C ILE A 162 -8.91 -13.14 12.00
N LYS A 163 -9.02 -11.93 12.56
CA LYS A 163 -9.50 -11.70 13.93
C LYS A 163 -10.91 -12.24 14.15
N MET A 164 -11.76 -12.09 13.13
CA MET A 164 -13.15 -12.58 13.14
C MET A 164 -13.26 -14.09 12.89
N GLY A 165 -12.17 -14.78 12.54
CA GLY A 165 -12.19 -16.20 12.21
C GLY A 165 -12.85 -16.54 10.86
N ILE A 166 -13.07 -15.54 10.01
CA ILE A 166 -13.55 -15.74 8.62
C ILE A 166 -12.41 -16.31 7.78
N LEU A 167 -11.22 -15.74 7.92
CA LEU A 167 -9.98 -16.36 7.45
C LEU A 167 -9.38 -17.21 8.58
N PRO A 168 -8.71 -18.33 8.24
CA PRO A 168 -7.93 -19.09 9.22
C PRO A 168 -6.87 -18.24 9.92
N LYS A 169 -6.41 -18.69 11.09
CA LYS A 169 -5.33 -18.02 11.81
C LYS A 169 -4.09 -17.86 10.92
N GLY A 170 -3.54 -16.65 10.91
CA GLY A 170 -2.37 -16.28 10.13
C GLY A 170 -1.94 -14.85 10.44
N LYS A 171 -1.11 -14.29 9.57
CA LYS A 171 -0.63 -12.91 9.66
C LYS A 171 -1.07 -12.09 8.45
N ALA A 172 -1.40 -10.82 8.65
CA ALA A 172 -1.72 -9.90 7.57
C ALA A 172 -0.72 -8.73 7.57
N ILE A 173 0.09 -8.63 6.51
CA ILE A 173 1.25 -7.73 6.46
C ILE A 173 1.15 -6.79 5.25
N HIS A 174 1.44 -5.51 5.46
CA HIS A 174 1.68 -4.55 4.38
C HIS A 174 3.14 -4.60 3.95
N TYR A 175 3.41 -5.16 2.77
CA TYR A 175 4.76 -5.35 2.25
C TYR A 175 5.16 -4.25 1.26
N ARG A 176 6.38 -3.72 1.40
CA ARG A 176 6.92 -2.66 0.54
C ARG A 176 8.28 -3.05 0.01
N CYS A 177 8.47 -2.95 -1.31
CA CYS A 177 9.73 -3.31 -1.93
C CYS A 177 10.10 -2.40 -3.11
N ASP A 178 11.40 -2.26 -3.33
CA ASP A 178 11.93 -1.81 -4.60
C ASP A 178 12.01 -3.05 -5.54
N LEU A 179 11.33 -2.99 -6.67
CA LEU A 179 11.38 -4.01 -7.71
C LEU A 179 12.67 -3.82 -8.50
N ASN A 180 13.56 -4.79 -8.39
CA ASN A 180 14.74 -4.86 -9.22
C ASN A 180 14.33 -5.37 -10.61
N SER A 181 13.97 -4.46 -11.52
CA SER A 181 13.93 -4.84 -12.93
C SER A 181 15.38 -5.06 -13.36
N GLY A 182 15.73 -6.25 -13.83
CA GLY A 182 17.08 -6.54 -14.37
C GLY A 182 17.46 -5.71 -15.61
N SER A 183 16.63 -4.72 -15.99
CA SER A 183 16.92 -3.73 -17.02
C SER A 183 17.41 -2.43 -16.37
N ALA A 184 18.30 -1.69 -17.04
CA ALA A 184 18.83 -0.39 -16.59
C ALA A 184 17.79 0.75 -16.43
N ARG A 185 16.50 0.41 -16.36
CA ARG A 185 15.42 1.32 -16.01
C ARG A 185 15.40 1.53 -14.50
N SER A 186 15.04 2.74 -14.09
CA SER A 186 14.95 3.14 -12.69
C SER A 186 14.19 2.12 -11.84
N PRO A 187 14.62 1.87 -10.58
CA PRO A 187 13.96 0.93 -9.70
C PRO A 187 12.48 1.30 -9.57
N ARG A 188 11.60 0.36 -9.94
CA ARG A 188 10.15 0.53 -9.80
C ARG A 188 9.77 0.17 -8.38
N ILE A 189 8.99 1.01 -7.72
CA ILE A 189 8.59 0.77 -6.33
C ILE A 189 7.18 0.22 -6.33
N HIS A 190 6.96 -0.84 -5.57
CA HIS A 190 5.65 -1.44 -5.47
C HIS A 190 5.37 -1.99 -4.07
N THR A 191 4.09 -2.10 -3.77
CA THR A 191 3.60 -2.50 -2.45
C THR A 191 2.37 -3.37 -2.64
N TRP A 192 2.28 -4.42 -1.84
CA TRP A 192 1.15 -5.36 -1.84
C TRP A 192 0.90 -5.86 -0.41
N SER A 193 -0.22 -6.54 -0.21
CA SER A 193 -0.53 -7.19 1.05
C SER A 193 -0.13 -8.66 1.02
N LEU A 194 0.27 -9.19 2.16
CA LEU A 194 0.60 -10.59 2.35
C LEU A 194 -0.32 -11.20 3.39
N TYR A 195 -0.81 -12.41 3.12
CA TYR A 195 -1.47 -13.25 4.10
C TYR A 195 -0.67 -14.53 4.33
N LEU A 196 -0.13 -14.68 5.54
CA LEU A 196 0.72 -15.81 5.92
C LEU A 196 -0.07 -16.76 6.81
N GLN A 197 -0.56 -17.84 6.21
CA GLN A 197 -1.26 -18.91 6.89
C GLN A 197 -0.30 -20.07 7.14
N SER A 198 -0.58 -20.94 8.12
CA SER A 198 0.24 -22.15 8.30
C SER A 198 0.35 -22.95 7.00
N GLY A 199 1.57 -23.07 6.47
CA GLY A 199 1.85 -23.76 5.21
C GLY A 199 1.49 -22.98 3.93
N HIS A 200 0.86 -21.81 4.02
CA HIS A 200 0.50 -20.99 2.86
C HIS A 200 1.00 -19.54 2.94
N SER A 201 1.40 -18.97 1.81
CA SER A 201 1.87 -17.59 1.72
C SER A 201 1.23 -16.96 0.50
N TRP A 202 0.26 -16.09 0.77
CA TRP A 202 -0.56 -15.47 -0.25
C TRP A 202 -0.09 -14.05 -0.52
N ILE A 203 0.04 -13.69 -1.79
CA ILE A 203 0.10 -12.31 -2.26
C ILE A 203 -1.33 -11.86 -2.57
N CYS A 204 -1.70 -10.68 -2.10
CA CYS A 204 -2.88 -9.97 -2.54
C CYS A 204 -2.48 -8.55 -2.98
N ASP A 205 -2.63 -8.29 -4.28
CA ASP A 205 -2.26 -7.06 -4.94
C ASP A 205 -3.45 -6.48 -5.73
N PRO A 206 -4.21 -5.55 -5.11
CA PRO A 206 -5.36 -4.95 -5.77
C PRO A 206 -4.99 -4.16 -7.03
N ARG A 207 -3.81 -3.51 -7.05
CA ARG A 207 -3.38 -2.70 -8.20
C ARG A 207 -3.06 -3.57 -9.41
N TRP A 208 -2.56 -4.79 -9.21
CA TRP A 208 -2.34 -5.73 -10.32
C TRP A 208 -3.45 -6.76 -10.50
N GLN A 209 -4.46 -6.77 -9.64
CA GLN A 209 -5.53 -7.77 -9.63
C GLN A 209 -5.00 -9.20 -9.50
N LEU A 210 -4.05 -9.40 -8.58
CA LEU A 210 -3.40 -10.69 -8.38
C LEU A 210 -3.63 -11.21 -6.97
N VAL A 211 -4.15 -12.44 -6.89
CA VAL A 211 -4.17 -13.26 -5.69
C VAL A 211 -3.42 -14.55 -5.99
N LEU A 212 -2.25 -14.72 -5.39
CA LEU A 212 -1.32 -15.81 -5.70
C LEU A 212 -0.91 -16.56 -4.43
N ASP A 213 -1.05 -17.88 -4.42
CA ASP A 213 -0.44 -18.78 -3.43
C ASP A 213 0.97 -19.14 -3.85
N LEU A 214 1.96 -18.67 -3.10
CA LEU A 214 3.38 -18.93 -3.38
C LEU A 214 3.80 -20.38 -3.14
N ASN A 215 2.94 -21.21 -2.56
CA ASN A 215 3.18 -22.66 -2.42
C ASN A 215 2.72 -23.41 -3.65
N ASN A 216 1.92 -22.78 -4.51
CA ASN A 216 1.62 -23.29 -5.83
C ASN A 216 2.74 -22.91 -6.80
N GLY A 217 3.41 -23.91 -7.37
CA GLY A 217 4.56 -23.69 -8.27
C GLY A 217 4.24 -22.89 -9.55
N SER A 218 3.00 -22.90 -10.07
CA SER A 218 2.64 -22.06 -11.23
C SER A 218 2.39 -20.61 -10.82
N GLU A 219 1.77 -20.39 -9.67
CA GLU A 219 1.49 -19.06 -9.14
C GLU A 219 2.77 -18.39 -8.61
N LEU A 220 3.70 -19.16 -8.04
CA LEU A 220 5.04 -18.67 -7.70
C LEU A 220 5.83 -18.24 -8.93
N LYS A 221 5.76 -18.99 -10.04
CA LYS A 221 6.38 -18.55 -11.31
C LYS A 221 5.75 -17.26 -11.82
N THR A 222 4.42 -17.14 -11.69
CA THR A 222 3.69 -15.91 -12.05
C THR A 222 4.17 -14.74 -11.20
N ALA A 223 4.33 -14.95 -9.88
CA ALA A 223 4.88 -13.93 -8.98
C ALA A 223 6.33 -13.58 -9.35
N ALA A 224 7.20 -14.56 -9.60
CA ALA A 224 8.58 -14.32 -9.98
C ALA A 224 8.70 -13.54 -11.30
N TYR A 225 7.82 -13.82 -12.27
CA TYR A 225 7.75 -13.06 -13.53
C TYR A 225 7.28 -11.63 -13.30
N GLN A 226 6.21 -11.45 -12.51
CA GLN A 226 5.55 -10.17 -12.34
C GLN A 226 6.32 -9.20 -11.42
N TYR A 227 6.84 -9.69 -10.29
CA TYR A 227 7.54 -8.89 -9.28
C TYR A 227 9.07 -8.98 -9.37
N GLY A 228 9.59 -9.93 -10.16
CA GLY A 228 11.01 -10.28 -10.22
C GLY A 228 11.36 -11.38 -9.22
N PHE A 229 12.13 -12.38 -9.68
CA PHE A 229 12.52 -13.54 -8.88
C PHE A 229 13.22 -13.15 -7.57
N SER A 230 14.25 -12.30 -7.66
CA SER A 230 15.04 -11.87 -6.50
C SER A 230 14.21 -11.07 -5.48
N THR A 231 13.19 -10.36 -5.95
CA THR A 231 12.21 -9.67 -5.09
C THR A 231 11.41 -10.67 -4.26
N ILE A 232 10.87 -11.71 -4.91
CA ILE A 232 10.05 -12.74 -4.26
C ILE A 232 10.90 -13.60 -3.30
N GLU A 233 12.10 -14.00 -3.72
CA GLU A 233 13.04 -14.74 -2.88
C GLU A 233 13.39 -13.95 -1.61
N LYS A 234 13.83 -12.69 -1.76
CA LYS A 234 14.16 -11.82 -0.62
C LYS A 234 12.97 -11.58 0.30
N MET A 235 11.76 -11.45 -0.25
CA MET A 235 10.54 -11.35 0.53
C MET A 235 10.36 -12.59 1.40
N LEU A 236 10.38 -13.79 0.80
CA LEU A 236 10.23 -15.05 1.54
C LEU A 236 11.31 -15.22 2.61
N GLU A 237 12.57 -14.90 2.31
CA GLU A 237 13.65 -14.90 3.29
C GLU A 237 13.38 -13.97 4.47
N THR A 238 12.96 -12.73 4.20
CA THR A 238 12.64 -11.73 5.25
C THR A 238 11.55 -12.25 6.17
N LEU A 239 10.50 -12.86 5.60
CA LEU A 239 9.38 -13.43 6.35
C LEU A 239 9.81 -14.64 7.21
N LEU A 240 10.74 -15.47 6.71
CA LEU A 240 11.26 -16.64 7.43
C LEU A 240 12.23 -16.24 8.54
N GLN A 241 13.10 -15.23 8.32
CA GLN A 241 14.03 -14.74 9.33
C GLN A 241 13.30 -14.15 10.54
N ASN A 242 12.16 -13.49 10.31
CA ASN A 242 11.30 -12.96 11.38
C ASN A 242 10.69 -14.05 12.27
N LYS A 243 10.65 -15.33 11.85
CA LYS A 243 10.20 -16.45 12.71
C LYS A 243 11.23 -16.86 13.76
N LYS A 244 12.52 -16.56 13.55
CA LYS A 244 13.62 -17.06 14.40
C LYS A 244 14.00 -16.14 15.55
N LYS A 245 13.50 -14.91 15.60
CA LYS A 245 13.87 -13.96 16.65
C LYS A 245 12.82 -13.98 17.76
N PRO A 246 13.11 -14.50 18.97
CA PRO A 246 12.23 -14.27 20.10
C PRO A 246 12.08 -12.75 20.28
N ALA A 247 10.84 -12.30 20.53
CA ALA A 247 10.57 -10.91 20.86
C ALA A 247 11.52 -10.53 22.00
N THR A 248 12.50 -9.70 21.70
CA THR A 248 13.31 -9.11 22.75
C THR A 248 12.39 -8.08 23.35
N ASP A 249 11.84 -8.39 24.52
CA ASP A 249 10.98 -7.48 25.29
C ASP A 249 11.75 -6.17 25.45
N ILE A 250 11.46 -5.21 24.57
CA ILE A 250 11.78 -3.82 24.85
C ILE A 250 10.82 -3.50 25.99
N PRO A 251 11.30 -3.25 27.22
CA PRO A 251 10.42 -3.00 28.34
C PRO A 251 9.45 -1.89 27.94
N PHE A 252 8.17 -2.23 27.94
CA PHE A 252 7.10 -1.26 27.83
C PHE A 252 7.35 -0.22 28.91
N VAL A 253 7.81 0.97 28.52
CA VAL A 253 7.84 2.10 29.43
C VAL A 253 6.38 2.47 29.63
N PRO A 254 5.80 2.26 30.82
CA PRO A 254 4.43 2.65 31.07
C PRO A 254 4.32 4.13 30.73
N LYS A 255 3.35 4.45 29.87
CA LYS A 255 2.98 5.82 29.55
C LYS A 255 2.79 6.54 30.88
N ALA A 256 3.71 7.43 31.24
CA ALA A 256 3.58 8.22 32.45
C ALA A 256 2.22 8.92 32.36
N GLU A 257 1.36 8.70 33.36
CA GLU A 257 0.16 9.51 33.50
C GLU A 257 0.60 10.97 33.42
N PRO A 258 -0.03 11.80 32.56
CA PRO A 258 0.27 13.22 32.56
C PRO A 258 0.03 13.72 33.98
N ALA A 259 1.09 14.21 34.61
CA ALA A 259 0.99 14.80 35.94
C ALA A 259 -0.17 15.83 35.90
N PRO A 260 -1.06 15.84 36.91
CA PRO A 260 -2.15 16.79 36.94
C PRO A 260 -1.56 18.19 36.78
N VAL A 261 -1.99 18.88 35.72
CA VAL A 261 -1.64 20.28 35.50
C VAL A 261 -2.13 21.04 36.72
N LYS A 262 -1.20 21.44 37.60
CA LYS A 262 -1.49 22.42 38.64
C LYS A 262 -1.82 23.72 37.92
N LEU A 263 -3.11 23.95 37.68
CA LEU A 263 -3.62 25.26 37.32
C LEU A 263 -3.25 26.21 38.45
N ASP A 264 -2.38 27.17 38.15
CA ASP A 264 -2.00 28.24 39.06
C ASP A 264 -3.26 29.11 39.31
N PRO A 265 -3.79 29.17 40.54
CA PRO A 265 -5.00 29.93 40.84
C PRO A 265 -4.81 31.47 40.75
N MET A 266 -3.61 31.97 40.37
CA MET A 266 -3.34 33.40 40.31
C MET A 266 -3.61 34.10 38.98
N PHE A 267 -4.09 33.41 37.92
CA PHE A 267 -4.31 34.05 36.62
C PHE A 267 -5.70 34.67 36.38
N PHE A 268 -6.61 34.65 37.37
CA PHE A 268 -7.94 35.29 37.28
C PHE A 268 -8.13 36.42 38.29
N LYS A 269 -7.31 37.47 38.23
CA LYS A 269 -7.64 38.78 38.85
C LYS A 269 -7.09 39.94 38.03
N ARG A 270 -7.87 40.41 37.05
CA ARG A 270 -8.09 41.85 36.71
C ARG A 270 -8.79 41.96 35.35
N GLN A 271 -10.12 42.03 35.39
CA GLN A 271 -10.83 42.93 34.49
C GLN A 271 -11.87 43.66 35.34
N VAL A 272 -11.57 44.93 35.58
CA VAL A 272 -12.42 45.89 36.29
C VAL A 272 -13.47 46.35 35.30
N PHE A 273 -14.74 46.19 35.67
CA PHE A 273 -15.89 46.77 34.98
C PHE A 273 -15.81 48.30 35.03
N THR A 274 -15.81 48.95 33.86
CA THR A 274 -16.19 50.37 33.72
C THR A 274 -17.55 50.46 33.03
N PRO A 275 -18.56 51.13 33.62
CA PRO A 275 -19.84 51.37 32.96
C PRO A 275 -19.69 52.53 31.97
N GLY A 276 -19.70 52.22 30.68
CA GLY A 276 -19.68 53.18 29.57
C GLY A 276 -21.09 53.49 29.09
N ILE A 277 -21.40 54.78 29.11
CA ILE A 277 -22.64 55.44 28.68
C ILE A 277 -22.91 55.17 27.19
N PHE A 278 -24.13 54.72 26.86
CA PHE A 278 -24.60 54.57 25.48
C PHE A 278 -25.10 55.93 24.95
N SER A 279 -24.44 56.43 23.90
CA SER A 279 -25.01 57.42 22.98
C SER A 279 -25.36 56.72 21.65
N PRO A 280 -26.48 57.07 20.99
CA PRO A 280 -26.90 56.43 19.76
C PRO A 280 -26.05 56.92 18.57
N ILE A 281 -25.38 55.99 17.89
CA ILE A 281 -24.65 56.25 16.65
C ILE A 281 -25.65 56.21 15.48
N ALA A 282 -25.66 57.30 14.72
CA ALA A 282 -26.40 57.43 13.46
C ALA A 282 -25.95 56.38 12.43
N GLN A 283 -26.91 55.79 11.73
CA GLN A 283 -26.67 54.85 10.64
C GLN A 283 -25.97 55.56 9.47
N VAL A 284 -24.77 55.11 9.13
CA VAL A 284 -24.07 55.45 7.88
C VAL A 284 -24.48 54.38 6.84
N PRO A 285 -24.92 54.76 5.64
CA PRO A 285 -25.27 53.78 4.60
C PRO A 285 -24.02 53.05 4.09
N ALA A 286 -24.16 51.74 3.92
CA ALA A 286 -23.11 50.87 3.41
C ALA A 286 -22.73 51.21 1.95
N PRO A 287 -21.45 51.21 1.58
CA PRO A 287 -21.04 51.36 0.19
C PRO A 287 -21.41 50.11 -0.61
N SER A 288 -22.03 50.34 -1.76
CA SER A 288 -22.36 49.33 -2.77
C SER A 288 -21.11 48.66 -3.31
N ILE A 289 -20.96 47.36 -3.02
CA ILE A 289 -19.92 46.50 -3.62
C ILE A 289 -20.35 46.18 -5.06
N PRO A 290 -19.51 46.42 -6.08
CA PRO A 290 -19.82 45.98 -7.44
C PRO A 290 -19.83 44.45 -7.49
N GLN A 291 -20.95 43.89 -7.95
CA GLN A 291 -21.08 42.47 -8.25
C GLN A 291 -20.06 42.10 -9.34
N ALA A 292 -19.03 41.35 -8.98
CA ALA A 292 -18.17 40.68 -9.96
C ALA A 292 -18.99 39.56 -10.62
N ALA A 293 -19.02 39.56 -11.96
CA ALA A 293 -19.66 38.50 -12.73
C ALA A 293 -19.03 37.13 -12.38
N PRO A 294 -19.82 36.05 -12.33
CA PRO A 294 -19.31 34.72 -12.04
C PRO A 294 -18.34 34.28 -13.13
N ILE A 295 -17.07 34.11 -12.76
CA ILE A 295 -16.06 33.51 -13.63
C ILE A 295 -16.33 32.01 -13.65
N ASP A 296 -16.67 31.49 -14.83
CA ASP A 296 -16.85 30.06 -15.07
C ASP A 296 -15.53 29.30 -14.76
N PRO A 297 -15.51 28.38 -13.78
CA PRO A 297 -14.34 27.59 -13.42
C PRO A 297 -13.75 26.80 -14.60
N MET A 298 -14.58 26.41 -15.57
CA MET A 298 -14.15 25.72 -16.79
C MET A 298 -13.30 26.62 -17.70
N CYS A 299 -13.63 27.90 -17.77
CA CYS A 299 -12.91 28.87 -18.60
C CYS A 299 -11.51 29.15 -18.04
N LEU A 300 -11.38 29.21 -16.71
CA LEU A 300 -10.09 29.38 -16.02
C LEU A 300 -9.18 28.15 -16.16
N MET A 301 -9.77 26.95 -16.22
CA MET A 301 -9.01 25.70 -16.42
C MET A 301 -8.50 25.57 -17.86
N MET A 302 -9.32 25.94 -18.85
CA MET A 302 -8.91 25.92 -20.26
C MET A 302 -7.84 26.97 -20.60
N GLN A 303 -7.91 28.16 -20.00
CA GLN A 303 -6.87 29.18 -20.18
C GLN A 303 -5.51 28.75 -19.62
N LYS A 304 -5.49 28.04 -18.49
CA LYS A 304 -4.26 27.46 -17.93
C LYS A 304 -3.72 26.29 -18.78
N TYR A 305 -4.61 25.49 -19.38
CA TYR A 305 -4.21 24.38 -20.24
C TYR A 305 -3.61 24.85 -21.59
N SER A 306 -4.17 25.91 -22.19
CA SER A 306 -3.61 26.54 -23.40
C SER A 306 -2.28 27.22 -23.16
N ALA A 307 -2.06 27.81 -21.98
CA ALA A 307 -0.77 28.41 -21.62
C ALA A 307 0.35 27.36 -21.44
N MET A 308 0.02 26.16 -20.95
CA MET A 308 1.01 25.06 -20.79
C MET A 308 1.38 24.37 -22.12
N GLN A 309 0.50 24.38 -23.13
CA GLN A 309 0.83 23.83 -24.45
C GLN A 309 1.77 24.74 -25.27
N GLN A 310 1.86 26.03 -24.94
CA GLN A 310 2.70 26.98 -25.68
C GLN A 310 4.14 27.09 -25.15
N SER A 311 4.50 26.42 -24.05
CA SER A 311 5.82 26.59 -23.41
C SER A 311 6.61 25.29 -23.13
N SER A 312 6.35 24.19 -23.86
CA SER A 312 7.15 22.96 -23.70
C SER A 312 8.19 22.81 -24.82
N PRO A 313 9.51 22.87 -24.53
CA PRO A 313 10.57 22.61 -25.50
C PRO A 313 10.91 21.12 -25.68
N TYR A 314 10.06 20.19 -25.21
CA TYR A 314 10.28 18.74 -25.39
C TYR A 314 9.20 18.13 -26.29
N ALA A 315 9.41 18.25 -27.60
CA ALA A 315 8.74 17.41 -28.59
C ALA A 315 9.46 16.04 -28.65
N SER A 316 8.77 14.98 -28.22
CA SER A 316 9.24 13.60 -28.35
C SER A 316 8.87 13.06 -29.74
N PRO A 317 9.81 12.49 -30.53
CA PRO A 317 9.55 12.08 -31.91
C PRO A 317 9.23 10.59 -31.99
N TYR A 318 7.97 10.17 -31.87
CA TYR A 318 7.58 8.81 -32.30
C TYR A 318 6.13 8.76 -32.79
N HIS A 319 5.94 9.06 -34.08
CA HIS A 319 4.92 8.40 -34.88
C HIS A 319 5.64 7.58 -35.96
N SER A 320 5.57 6.27 -35.87
CA SER A 320 5.87 5.36 -36.98
C SER A 320 4.63 4.49 -37.23
N PRO A 321 4.32 4.19 -38.50
CA PRO A 321 3.11 3.46 -38.86
C PRO A 321 3.18 1.98 -38.46
N LEU A 322 2.00 1.41 -38.17
CA LEU A 322 1.81 0.01 -37.82
C LEU A 322 2.31 -0.93 -38.94
N PRO A 323 3.08 -1.98 -38.64
CA PRO A 323 3.44 -2.99 -39.63
C PRO A 323 2.32 -4.02 -39.81
N ALA A 324 2.20 -4.51 -41.03
CA ALA A 324 1.24 -5.53 -41.47
C ALA A 324 1.38 -6.86 -40.71
N VAL A 325 0.23 -7.49 -40.45
CA VAL A 325 0.09 -8.79 -39.78
C VAL A 325 0.71 -9.91 -40.63
N LYS A 326 1.66 -10.65 -40.05
CA LYS A 326 2.19 -11.92 -40.57
C LYS A 326 1.69 -13.11 -39.72
N PRO A 327 1.68 -14.34 -40.27
CA PRO A 327 1.02 -15.49 -39.65
C PRO A 327 1.73 -16.00 -38.39
N VAL A 328 0.93 -16.59 -37.50
CA VAL A 328 1.29 -17.11 -36.18
C VAL A 328 2.43 -18.13 -36.25
N ALA A 329 3.58 -17.79 -35.66
CA ALA A 329 4.66 -18.71 -35.38
C ALA A 329 4.37 -19.52 -34.10
N ARG A 330 4.88 -20.77 -34.06
CA ARG A 330 4.81 -21.66 -32.88
C ARG A 330 5.36 -20.97 -31.62
N PRO A 331 4.84 -21.30 -30.42
CA PRO A 331 5.31 -20.70 -29.18
C PRO A 331 6.81 -20.98 -28.97
N PRO A 332 7.59 -19.99 -28.48
CA PRO A 332 9.01 -20.17 -28.27
C PRO A 332 9.28 -21.17 -27.14
N VAL A 333 10.29 -22.00 -27.36
CA VAL A 333 10.93 -22.79 -26.30
C VAL A 333 11.50 -21.82 -25.27
N LEU A 334 11.21 -22.04 -23.99
CA LEU A 334 11.66 -21.17 -22.89
C LEU A 334 13.21 -21.09 -22.88
N PRO A 335 13.79 -19.90 -22.66
CA PRO A 335 15.24 -19.77 -22.49
C PRO A 335 15.70 -20.60 -21.28
N MET A 336 16.89 -21.20 -21.40
CA MET A 336 17.53 -22.06 -20.39
C MET A 336 17.54 -21.46 -18.98
N GLU A 337 17.62 -20.13 -18.87
CA GLU A 337 17.61 -19.38 -17.59
C GLU A 337 16.29 -19.56 -16.81
N ALA A 338 15.15 -19.70 -17.51
CA ALA A 338 13.86 -19.96 -16.87
C ALA A 338 13.72 -21.40 -16.35
N MET A 339 14.49 -22.35 -16.91
CA MET A 339 14.55 -23.73 -16.41
C MET A 339 15.44 -23.83 -15.17
N ALA A 340 16.58 -23.14 -15.13
CA ALA A 340 17.43 -23.07 -13.94
C ALA A 340 16.72 -22.39 -12.74
N ALA A 341 15.93 -21.34 -13.00
CA ALA A 341 15.11 -20.70 -11.97
C ALA A 341 14.04 -21.64 -11.38
N ARG A 342 13.50 -22.58 -12.19
CA ARG A 342 12.53 -23.59 -11.74
C ARG A 342 13.16 -24.59 -10.78
N ASP A 343 14.39 -25.04 -11.05
CA ASP A 343 15.07 -26.01 -10.20
C ASP A 343 15.58 -25.38 -8.91
N GLY A 344 16.04 -24.12 -8.97
CA GLY A 344 16.38 -23.32 -7.79
C GLY A 344 15.19 -23.08 -6.85
N ILE A 345 14.02 -22.69 -7.40
CA ILE A 345 12.78 -22.53 -6.63
C ILE A 345 12.35 -23.84 -5.98
N ASN A 346 12.36 -24.95 -6.72
CA ASN A 346 11.93 -26.23 -6.17
C ASN A 346 12.89 -26.74 -5.09
N ALA A 347 14.19 -26.51 -5.24
CA ALA A 347 15.18 -26.82 -4.21
C ALA A 347 14.98 -25.94 -2.96
N TYR A 348 14.74 -24.64 -3.13
CA TYR A 348 14.44 -23.70 -2.05
C TYR A 348 13.16 -24.08 -1.31
N LEU A 349 12.06 -24.32 -2.03
CA LEU A 349 10.77 -24.70 -1.44
C LEU A 349 10.84 -26.03 -0.68
N ARG A 350 11.63 -27.00 -1.16
CA ARG A 350 11.91 -28.25 -0.42
C ARG A 350 12.74 -27.99 0.83
N ALA A 351 13.76 -27.13 0.75
CA ALA A 351 14.62 -26.79 1.88
C ALA A 351 13.85 -26.11 3.02
N ILE A 352 12.77 -25.37 2.71
CA ILE A 352 11.93 -24.71 3.70
C ILE A 352 10.69 -25.53 4.11
N GLY A 353 10.57 -26.79 3.66
CA GLY A 353 9.46 -27.68 4.01
C GLY A 353 8.09 -27.26 3.44
N ALA A 354 8.07 -26.33 2.48
CA ALA A 354 6.84 -25.85 1.84
C ALA A 354 6.29 -26.82 0.78
N VAL A 355 7.09 -27.81 0.37
CA VAL A 355 6.68 -28.88 -0.53
C VAL A 355 6.99 -30.21 0.15
N PRO A 356 6.02 -31.13 0.28
CA PRO A 356 6.28 -32.46 0.80
C PRO A 356 7.38 -33.14 -0.01
N SER A 357 8.35 -33.74 0.67
CA SER A 357 9.32 -34.62 0.03
C SER A 357 8.58 -35.79 -0.62
N VAL A 358 8.37 -35.73 -1.94
CA VAL A 358 7.88 -36.89 -2.70
C VAL A 358 9.03 -37.89 -2.79
N GLN A 359 9.18 -38.74 -1.77
CA GLN A 359 9.83 -40.03 -1.93
C GLN A 359 8.82 -40.95 -2.62
N GLY A 360 8.68 -40.78 -3.93
CA GLY A 360 8.03 -41.80 -4.76
C GLY A 360 8.95 -43.03 -4.85
N PRO A 361 8.41 -44.26 -4.83
CA PRO A 361 9.22 -45.45 -5.07
C PRO A 361 9.88 -45.33 -6.45
N GLN A 362 11.19 -45.58 -6.51
CA GLN A 362 11.90 -45.71 -7.79
C GLN A 362 11.20 -46.83 -8.59
N SER A 363 10.48 -46.48 -9.65
CA SER A 363 9.99 -47.49 -10.58
C SER A 363 11.19 -48.21 -11.19
N PRO A 364 11.21 -49.56 -11.18
CA PRO A 364 12.29 -50.30 -11.83
C PRO A 364 12.30 -49.94 -13.32
N MET A 365 13.50 -49.77 -13.88
CA MET A 365 13.66 -49.51 -15.31
C MET A 365 12.94 -50.59 -16.12
N PRO A 366 12.16 -50.22 -17.16
CA PRO A 366 11.57 -51.18 -18.06
C PRO A 366 12.68 -51.99 -18.75
N GLU A 367 12.50 -53.31 -18.76
CA GLU A 367 13.50 -54.31 -19.11
C GLU A 367 13.96 -54.31 -20.59
N PHE A 368 13.39 -53.41 -21.40
CA PHE A 368 13.66 -53.31 -22.84
C PHE A 368 14.90 -52.48 -23.20
N LEU A 369 15.64 -51.96 -22.22
CA LEU A 369 16.88 -51.20 -22.43
C LEU A 369 18.15 -51.94 -22.00
N LYS A 370 18.15 -53.28 -21.98
CA LYS A 370 19.38 -54.06 -21.86
C LYS A 370 20.00 -54.24 -23.26
N PRO A 371 21.24 -53.79 -23.51
CA PRO A 371 21.91 -54.05 -24.78
C PRO A 371 22.13 -55.56 -24.95
N ARG A 372 21.66 -56.12 -26.07
CA ARG A 372 22.04 -57.47 -26.49
C ARG A 372 23.48 -57.41 -27.01
N ARG A 373 24.38 -58.13 -26.34
CA ARG A 373 25.68 -58.57 -26.90
C ARG A 373 25.43 -59.70 -27.90
N PRO A 374 26.34 -59.98 -28.86
CA PRO A 374 27.67 -59.40 -29.11
C PRO A 374 27.69 -58.34 -30.21
#